data_AF-A0A380DRN1-F1
#
_entry.id   AF-A0A380DRN1-F1
#
_cell.length_a   1.000
_cell.length_b   1.000
_cell.length_c   1.000
_cell.angle_alpha   90.00
_cell.angle_beta   90.00
_cell.angle_gamma   90.00
#
_symmetry.space_group_name_H-M   'P 1'
#
loop_
_entity.id
_entity.type
_entity.pdbx_description
1 polymer ?
#
loop_
_entity_poly.entity_id
_entity_poly.type
_entity_poly.pdbx_seq_one_letter_code
_entity_poly.pdbx_strand_id
1 'polypeptide(L)'
;MVFPGMVYISHPTEYGTLYSKSELEELCKVCKQYQLPLFMDGARLGYGLMSDQSDMTIKDIAKYCDVFYIGGTKIGALCGEAIVFTKNNEPKQFTTRIKHHGAF
;
A
#
# COMPACT_ATOMS: atom_id res chain seq x y z
N MET A 1 20.34 14.93 -13.25
CA MET A 1 20.40 14.11 -12.02
C MET A 1 18.98 13.70 -11.69
N VAL A 2 18.71 12.41 -11.50
CA VAL A 2 17.35 11.89 -11.21
C VAL A 2 17.31 11.47 -9.75
N PHE A 3 16.24 11.83 -9.04
CA PHE A 3 16.04 11.49 -7.64
C PHE A 3 14.89 10.48 -7.51
N PRO A 4 14.99 9.46 -6.63
CA PRO A 4 13.88 8.56 -6.33
C PRO A 4 12.67 9.34 -5.81
N GLY A 5 11.47 9.00 -6.30
CA GLY A 5 10.23 9.69 -5.92
C GLY A 5 9.38 8.98 -4.87
N MET A 6 9.51 7.65 -4.74
CA MET A 6 8.79 6.83 -3.76
C MET A 6 9.42 5.43 -3.68
N VAL A 7 9.10 4.71 -2.61
CA VAL A 7 9.31 3.26 -2.49
C VAL A 7 7.98 2.55 -2.69
N TYR A 8 7.97 1.54 -3.54
CA TYR A 8 6.80 0.72 -3.85
C TYR A 8 7.09 -0.73 -3.45
N ILE A 9 6.18 -1.33 -2.68
CA ILE A 9 6.22 -2.75 -2.32
C ILE A 9 4.85 -3.39 -2.52
N SER A 10 4.80 -4.70 -2.74
CA SER A 10 3.56 -5.47 -2.82
C SER A 10 3.44 -6.40 -1.62
N HIS A 11 2.28 -6.44 -0.97
CA HIS A 11 2.03 -7.33 0.17
C HIS A 11 0.67 -8.05 0.06
N PRO A 12 0.66 -9.39 -0.10
CA PRO A 12 1.77 -10.28 -0.45
C PRO A 12 2.50 -9.87 -1.75
N THR A 13 3.73 -10.33 -1.92
CA THR A 13 4.50 -10.08 -3.15
C THR A 13 3.92 -10.83 -4.35
N GLU A 14 4.41 -10.52 -5.54
CA GLU A 14 4.05 -11.20 -6.79
C GLU A 14 4.42 -12.70 -6.77
N TYR A 15 5.40 -13.07 -5.95
CA TYR A 15 5.82 -14.45 -5.73
C TYR A 15 5.09 -15.14 -4.56
N GLY A 16 4.15 -14.44 -3.91
CA GLY A 16 3.39 -14.97 -2.79
C GLY A 16 4.12 -14.94 -1.45
N THR A 17 5.28 -14.30 -1.36
CA THR A 17 5.98 -14.10 -0.08
C THR A 17 5.32 -13.00 0.75
N LEU A 18 5.49 -13.08 2.06
CA LEU A 18 4.93 -12.15 3.03
C LEU A 18 6.05 -11.32 3.66
N TYR A 19 5.79 -10.03 3.83
CA TYR A 19 6.60 -9.20 4.72
C TYR A 19 6.15 -9.41 6.15
N SER A 20 7.10 -9.54 7.06
CA SER A 20 6.87 -9.41 8.50
C SER A 20 6.62 -7.95 8.89
N LYS A 21 5.99 -7.75 10.04
CA LYS A 21 5.83 -6.41 10.63
C LYS A 21 7.17 -5.72 10.88
N SER A 22 8.20 -6.46 11.30
CA SER A 22 9.55 -5.91 11.51
C SER A 22 10.16 -5.36 10.23
N GLU A 23 10.07 -6.12 9.12
CA GLU A 23 10.60 -5.68 7.82
C GLU A 23 9.89 -4.41 7.33
N LEU A 24 8.56 -4.35 7.49
CA LEU A 24 7.79 -3.16 7.12
C LEU A 24 8.19 -1.93 7.96
N GLU A 25 8.43 -2.10 9.26
CA GLU A 25 8.90 -1.03 10.13
C GLU A 25 10.30 -0.54 9.73
N GLU A 26 11.21 -1.45 9.41
CA GLU A 26 12.56 -1.12 8.95
C GLU A 26 12.54 -0.36 7.61
N LEU A 27 11.72 -0.82 6.66
CA LEU A 27 11.49 -0.10 5.39
C LEU A 27 10.95 1.31 5.64
N CYS A 28 9.96 1.45 6.54
CA CYS A 28 9.40 2.74 6.91
C CYS A 28 10.47 3.69 7.51
N LYS A 29 11.37 3.17 8.36
CA LYS A 29 12.48 3.96 8.93
C LYS A 29 13.42 4.49 7.85
N VAL A 30 13.80 3.64 6.90
CA VAL A 30 14.66 4.05 5.77
C VAL A 30 13.95 5.08 4.89
N CYS A 31 12.68 4.84 4.54
CA CYS A 31 11.89 5.77 3.74
C CYS A 31 11.81 7.16 4.38
N LYS A 32 11.56 7.21 5.70
CA LYS A 32 11.56 8.47 6.47
C LYS A 32 12.90 9.18 6.47
N GLN A 33 14.01 8.44 6.62
CA GLN A 33 15.36 9.02 6.58
C GLN A 33 15.63 9.76 5.26
N TYR A 34 15.15 9.21 4.14
CA TYR A 34 15.34 9.78 2.80
C TYR A 34 14.16 10.64 2.33
N GLN A 35 13.14 10.87 3.18
CA GLN A 35 11.94 11.62 2.84
C GLN A 35 11.20 11.05 1.61
N LEU A 36 11.23 9.72 1.46
CA LEU A 36 10.56 8.99 0.40
C LEU A 36 9.20 8.48 0.90
N PRO A 37 8.10 8.69 0.16
CA PRO A 37 6.83 8.04 0.47
C PRO A 37 6.93 6.52 0.33
N LEU A 38 6.34 5.79 1.27
CA LEU A 38 6.18 4.34 1.20
C LEU A 38 4.76 3.98 0.75
N PHE A 39 4.67 3.36 -0.44
CA PHE A 39 3.43 2.87 -1.01
C PHE A 39 3.39 1.34 -0.97
N MET A 40 2.28 0.79 -0.49
CA MET A 40 2.02 -0.65 -0.53
C MET A 40 0.90 -1.01 -1.50
N ASP A 41 1.22 -1.82 -2.50
CA ASP A 41 0.26 -2.54 -3.31
C ASP A 41 -0.37 -3.66 -2.47
N GLY A 42 -1.68 -3.56 -2.27
CA GLY A 42 -2.48 -4.55 -1.56
C GLY A 42 -3.46 -5.29 -2.47
N ALA A 43 -3.09 -5.58 -3.73
CA ALA A 43 -3.87 -6.38 -4.67
C ALA A 43 -4.38 -7.68 -4.05
N ARG A 44 -3.56 -8.27 -3.16
CA ARG A 44 -3.78 -9.55 -2.48
C ARG A 44 -3.81 -9.39 -0.97
N LEU A 45 -4.07 -8.17 -0.48
CA LEU A 45 -3.92 -7.83 0.94
C LEU A 45 -4.75 -8.75 1.85
N GLY A 46 -5.96 -9.12 1.44
CA GLY A 46 -6.80 -10.04 2.20
C GLY A 46 -6.15 -11.41 2.42
N TYR A 47 -5.38 -11.92 1.46
CA TYR A 47 -4.65 -13.18 1.63
C TYR A 47 -3.45 -13.02 2.58
N GLY A 48 -2.73 -11.90 2.46
CA GLY A 48 -1.57 -11.61 3.31
C GLY A 48 -1.95 -11.42 4.77
N LEU A 49 -3.02 -10.68 5.05
CA LEU A 49 -3.49 -10.43 6.42
C LEU A 49 -4.11 -11.67 7.08
N MET A 50 -4.66 -12.60 6.29
CA MET A 50 -5.33 -13.80 6.81
C MET A 50 -4.44 -15.05 6.77
N SER A 51 -3.20 -14.93 6.31
CA SER A 51 -2.26 -16.05 6.35
C SER A 51 -1.84 -16.34 7.80
N ASP A 52 -1.78 -17.62 8.17
CA ASP A 52 -1.29 -18.06 9.49
C ASP A 52 0.18 -17.65 9.76
N GLN A 53 0.93 -17.29 8.72
CA GLN A 53 2.32 -16.85 8.81
C GLN A 53 2.45 -15.33 8.98
N SER A 54 1.35 -14.58 8.91
CA SER A 54 1.35 -13.13 8.98
C SER A 54 1.20 -12.64 10.42
N ASP A 55 2.10 -11.76 10.83
CA ASP A 55 2.05 -11.05 12.12
C ASP A 55 1.52 -9.60 11.97
N MET A 56 1.08 -9.25 10.75
CA MET A 56 0.73 -7.88 10.36
C MET A 56 -0.78 -7.66 10.38
N THR A 57 -1.22 -6.55 10.98
CA THR A 57 -2.61 -6.09 10.89
C THR A 57 -2.75 -4.93 9.91
N ILE A 58 -3.98 -4.69 9.45
CA ILE A 58 -4.27 -3.50 8.62
C ILE A 58 -3.94 -2.18 9.34
N LYS A 59 -3.99 -2.15 10.68
CA LYS A 59 -3.59 -1.00 11.48
C LYS A 59 -2.08 -0.76 11.43
N ASP A 60 -1.29 -1.84 11.42
CA ASP A 60 0.16 -1.75 11.25
C ASP A 60 0.51 -1.18 9.87
N ILE A 61 -0.15 -1.66 8.81
CA ILE A 61 0.03 -1.13 7.44
C ILE A 61 -0.30 0.37 7.41
N ALA A 62 -1.45 0.78 7.96
CA ALA A 62 -1.83 2.19 8.01
C ALA A 62 -0.86 3.07 8.84
N LYS A 63 -0.20 2.47 9.83
CA LYS A 63 0.81 3.15 10.66
C LYS A 63 2.10 3.39 9.87
N TYR A 64 2.58 2.39 9.13
CA TYR A 64 3.91 2.41 8.51
C TYR A 64 3.93 2.89 7.05
N CYS A 65 2.87 2.65 6.27
CA CYS A 65 2.76 3.11 4.89
C CYS A 65 2.12 4.51 4.81
N ASP A 66 2.55 5.31 3.85
CA ASP A 66 1.94 6.62 3.56
C ASP A 66 0.68 6.47 2.71
N VAL A 67 0.70 5.51 1.79
CA VAL A 67 -0.42 5.15 0.94
C VAL A 67 -0.43 3.63 0.77
N PHE A 68 -1.62 3.03 0.75
CA PHE A 68 -1.78 1.66 0.29
C PHE A 68 -3.14 1.52 -0.38
N TYR A 69 -3.39 0.42 -1.08
CA TYR A 69 -4.73 0.12 -1.57
C TYR A 69 -5.18 -1.26 -1.14
N ILE A 70 -6.50 -1.42 -0.93
CA ILE A 70 -7.13 -2.70 -0.61
C ILE A 70 -7.75 -3.25 -1.89
N GLY A 71 -7.17 -4.32 -2.43
CA GLY A 71 -7.67 -4.94 -3.66
C GLY A 71 -8.91 -5.79 -3.43
N GLY A 72 -10.08 -5.34 -3.88
CA GLY A 72 -11.34 -6.08 -3.79
C GLY A 72 -11.47 -7.17 -4.85
N THR A 73 -10.97 -6.90 -6.07
CA THR A 73 -11.12 -7.77 -7.24
C THR A 73 -10.61 -9.20 -7.01
N LYS A 74 -9.55 -9.38 -6.22
CA LYS A 74 -9.00 -10.72 -5.92
C LYS A 74 -9.63 -11.38 -4.70
N ILE A 75 -10.46 -10.67 -3.93
CA ILE A 75 -11.11 -11.21 -2.72
C ILE A 75 -12.64 -11.28 -2.87
N GLY A 76 -13.12 -11.38 -4.11
CA GLY A 76 -14.53 -11.67 -4.41
C GLY A 76 -15.37 -10.50 -4.90
N ALA A 77 -14.82 -9.29 -4.98
CA ALA A 77 -15.53 -8.18 -5.64
C ALA A 77 -15.48 -8.33 -7.16
N LEU A 78 -16.52 -7.86 -7.87
CA LEU A 78 -16.55 -7.84 -9.34
C LEU A 78 -15.42 -6.97 -9.91
N CYS A 79 -15.21 -5.81 -9.30
CA CYS A 79 -14.13 -4.89 -9.57
C CYS A 79 -13.96 -3.95 -8.36
N GLY A 80 -12.85 -3.23 -8.31
CA GLY A 80 -12.64 -2.11 -7.40
C GLY A 80 -11.53 -2.33 -6.38
N GLU A 81 -10.79 -1.25 -6.18
CA GLU A 81 -9.70 -1.13 -5.23
C GLU A 81 -9.94 0.12 -4.38
N ALA A 82 -9.74 0.02 -3.06
CA ALA A 82 -9.87 1.16 -2.16
C ALA A 82 -8.49 1.74 -1.86
N ILE A 83 -8.17 2.91 -2.42
CA ILE A 83 -6.94 3.65 -2.10
C ILE A 83 -7.10 4.33 -0.74
N VAL A 84 -6.10 4.16 0.13
CA VAL A 84 -6.07 4.69 1.50
C VAL A 84 -4.88 5.62 1.68
N PHE A 85 -5.15 6.88 1.98
CA PHE A 85 -4.17 7.90 2.36
C PHE A 85 -4.11 7.99 3.88
N THR A 86 -2.96 7.67 4.50
CA THR A 86 -2.90 7.46 5.95
C THR A 86 -2.42 8.69 6.72
N LYS A 87 -1.80 9.67 6.05
CA LYS A 87 -1.10 10.82 6.67
C LYS A 87 -1.71 12.17 6.28
N ASN A 88 -3.01 12.22 5.99
CA ASN A 88 -3.67 13.40 5.40
C ASN A 88 -2.93 13.90 4.14
N ASN A 89 -2.41 12.96 3.36
CA ASN A 89 -1.55 13.15 2.20
C ASN A 89 -2.30 12.91 0.87
N GLU A 90 -3.63 13.04 0.90
CA GLU A 90 -4.44 12.95 -0.32
C GLU A 90 -4.04 14.06 -1.31
N PRO A 91 -3.74 13.73 -2.57
CA PRO A 91 -3.46 14.73 -3.59
C PRO A 91 -4.65 15.67 -3.79
N LYS A 92 -4.38 16.95 -4.03
CA LYS A 92 -5.43 17.91 -4.38
C LYS A 92 -6.24 17.42 -5.58
N GLN A 93 -7.56 17.55 -5.49
CA GLN A 93 -8.50 17.19 -6.55
C GLN A 93 -8.38 15.71 -6.99
N PHE A 94 -8.01 14.80 -6.08
CA PHE A 94 -7.79 13.39 -6.39
C PHE A 94 -8.95 12.74 -7.16
N THR A 95 -10.19 12.88 -6.69
CA THR A 95 -11.38 12.35 -7.38
C THR A 95 -11.57 12.94 -8.79
N THR A 96 -11.28 14.23 -8.97
CA THR A 96 -11.35 14.88 -10.30
C THR A 96 -10.28 14.29 -11.22
N ARG A 97 -9.06 14.08 -10.72
CA ARG A 97 -7.98 13.45 -11.49
C ARG A 97 -8.35 12.02 -11.89
N ILE A 98 -8.92 11.22 -10.98
CA ILE A 98 -9.45 9.88 -11.27
C ILE A 98 -10.43 9.92 -12.45
N LYS A 99 -11.44 10.81 -12.38
CA LYS A 99 -12.45 10.95 -13.44
C LYS A 99 -11.86 11.35 -14.79
N HIS A 100 -10.91 12.28 -14.81
CA HIS A 100 -10.23 12.69 -16.05
C HIS A 100 -9.41 11.58 -16.71
N HIS A 101 -8.93 10.61 -15.93
CA HIS A 101 -8.16 9.47 -16.43
C HIS A 101 -9.04 8.24 -16.70
N GLY A 102 -10.37 8.39 -16.71
CA GLY A 102 -11.31 7.33 -17.07
C GLY A 102 -11.52 6.25 -15.99
N ALA A 103 -11.04 6.49 -14.78
CA ALA A 103 -11.33 5.64 -13.63
C ALA A 103 -12.60 6.14 -12.91
N PHE A 104 -13.32 5.22 -12.25
CA PHE A 104 -14.58 5.45 -11.53
C PHE A 104 -14.43 5.08 -10.06
#